data_AF-A0A0A9GJ16-F1
#
_entry.id   AF-A0A0A9GJ16-F1
#
_cell.length_a   1.000
_cell.length_b   1.000
_cell.length_c   1.000
_cell.angle_alpha   90.00
_cell.angle_beta   90.00
_cell.angle_gamma   90.00
#
_symmetry.space_group_name_H-M   'P 1'
#
loop_
_entity.id
_entity.type
_entity.pdbx_description
1 polymer ?
#
loop_
_entity_poly.entity_id
_entity_poly.type
_entity_poly.pdbx_seq_one_letter_code
_entity_poly.pdbx_strand_id
1 'polypeptide(L)'
;MAWSHGASSNLREVGMGACHSLTHLTWVQHLPCLETLNLSGCNGLTRLLGGAEDGGSAAEEVVAFPRLRLLALLGLPKLEAVRVEGECAFPELRRVQMRGCPRLRSIPMRPARGQQGQVRIECDKHWWDALKWAGEDVKSCFVPVL
;
A
#
# COMPACT_ATOMS: atom_id res chain seq x y z
N MET A 1 6.40 -22.82 -2.25
CA MET A 1 5.01 -23.30 -2.39
C MET A 1 4.41 -22.59 -3.59
N ALA A 2 4.12 -23.33 -4.66
CA ALA A 2 3.55 -22.78 -5.89
C ALA A 2 2.04 -22.64 -5.71
N TRP A 3 1.52 -21.44 -5.92
CA TRP A 3 0.09 -21.18 -5.88
C TRP A 3 -0.50 -21.67 -7.20
N SER A 4 -1.37 -22.67 -7.14
CA SER A 4 -2.07 -23.18 -8.31
C SER A 4 -3.01 -22.11 -8.88
N HIS A 5 -2.90 -21.85 -10.18
CA HIS A 5 -3.61 -20.83 -10.97
C HIS A 5 -5.14 -21.03 -11.11
N GLY A 6 -5.78 -21.77 -10.18
CA GLY A 6 -7.12 -22.34 -10.36
C GLY A 6 -8.24 -21.78 -9.49
N ALA A 7 -7.97 -20.91 -8.51
CA ALA A 7 -9.02 -20.25 -7.73
C ALA A 7 -8.61 -18.82 -7.41
N SER A 8 -9.18 -17.84 -8.11
CA SER A 8 -9.03 -16.44 -7.72
C SER A 8 -9.72 -16.25 -6.37
N SER A 9 -8.97 -15.82 -5.37
CA SER A 9 -9.52 -15.52 -4.05
C SER A 9 -10.56 -14.40 -4.16
N ASN A 10 -11.76 -14.66 -3.61
CA ASN A 10 -12.82 -13.65 -3.46
C ASN A 10 -12.65 -12.82 -2.17
N LEU A 11 -11.47 -12.87 -1.54
CA LEU A 11 -11.20 -12.13 -0.32
C LEU A 11 -11.22 -10.62 -0.62
N ARG A 12 -12.15 -9.92 0.05
CA ARG A 12 -12.36 -8.47 -0.12
C ARG A 12 -11.70 -7.64 0.98
N GLU A 13 -11.43 -8.23 2.13
CA GLU A 13 -10.87 -7.52 3.27
C GLU A 13 -9.76 -8.35 3.91
N VAL A 14 -8.63 -7.68 4.15
CA VAL A 14 -7.50 -8.23 4.90
C VAL A 14 -7.22 -7.28 6.05
N GLY A 15 -7.39 -7.78 7.27
CA GLY A 15 -7.03 -7.09 8.50
C GLY A 15 -5.96 -7.87 9.26
N MET A 16 -4.85 -7.22 9.62
CA MET A 16 -3.82 -7.80 10.48
C MET A 16 -3.46 -6.82 11.59
N GLY A 17 -3.56 -7.30 12.83
CA GLY A 17 -3.32 -6.53 14.05
C GLY A 17 -2.25 -7.18 14.91
N ALA A 18 -1.29 -6.40 15.42
CA ALA A 18 -0.25 -6.85 16.35
C ALA A 18 0.59 -8.07 15.88
N CYS A 19 0.71 -8.27 14.57
CA CYS A 19 1.53 -9.35 14.01
C CYS A 19 3.01 -8.93 13.97
N HIS A 20 3.72 -9.04 15.10
CA HIS A 20 5.08 -8.49 15.22
C HIS A 20 6.16 -9.27 14.46
N SER A 21 5.92 -10.53 14.11
CA SER A 21 6.83 -11.35 13.29
C SER A 21 6.62 -11.16 11.79
N LEU A 22 5.57 -10.44 11.38
CA LEU A 22 5.26 -10.20 9.97
C LEU A 22 6.23 -9.16 9.41
N THR A 23 7.01 -9.53 8.39
CA THR A 23 8.02 -8.64 7.78
C THR A 23 7.61 -8.11 6.41
N HIS A 24 6.82 -8.88 5.65
CA HIS A 24 6.33 -8.54 4.31
C HIS A 24 4.96 -9.18 4.02
N LEU A 25 4.30 -8.71 2.95
CA LEU A 25 2.94 -9.10 2.54
C LEU A 25 2.82 -9.35 1.03
N THR A 26 3.81 -10.03 0.44
CA THR A 26 3.89 -10.24 -1.01
C THR A 26 2.66 -10.95 -1.57
N TRP A 27 2.01 -11.82 -0.79
CA TRP A 27 0.80 -12.54 -1.22
C TRP A 27 -0.42 -11.64 -1.47
N VAL A 28 -0.49 -10.43 -0.90
CA VAL A 28 -1.65 -9.53 -1.09
C VAL A 28 -1.81 -9.07 -2.54
N GLN A 29 -0.73 -9.10 -3.33
CA GLN A 29 -0.76 -8.78 -4.76
C GLN A 29 -1.54 -9.81 -5.59
N HIS A 30 -1.77 -11.01 -5.04
CA HIS A 30 -2.51 -12.09 -5.69
C HIS A 30 -4.01 -12.10 -5.31
N LEU A 31 -4.51 -11.01 -4.70
CA LEU A 31 -5.91 -10.85 -4.30
C LEU A 31 -6.64 -9.86 -5.22
N PRO A 32 -7.22 -10.31 -6.35
CA PRO A 32 -7.84 -9.42 -7.34
C PRO A 32 -9.12 -8.73 -6.84
N CYS A 33 -9.76 -9.29 -5.81
CA CYS A 33 -10.99 -8.77 -5.23
C CYS A 33 -10.78 -7.92 -3.97
N LEU A 34 -9.52 -7.66 -3.56
CA LEU A 34 -9.23 -6.94 -2.32
C LEU A 34 -9.72 -5.49 -2.39
N GLU A 35 -10.58 -5.11 -1.45
CA GLU A 35 -11.17 -3.78 -1.31
C GLU A 35 -10.61 -3.02 -0.10
N THR A 36 -10.25 -3.74 0.97
CA THR A 36 -9.71 -3.17 2.20
C THR A 36 -8.44 -3.89 2.63
N LEU A 37 -7.36 -3.14 2.84
CA LEU A 37 -6.15 -3.60 3.51
C LEU A 37 -5.93 -2.77 4.76
N ASN A 38 -6.03 -3.40 5.93
CA ASN A 38 -5.85 -2.75 7.23
C ASN A 38 -4.75 -3.45 8.03
N LEU A 39 -3.66 -2.73 8.27
CA LEU A 39 -2.51 -3.20 9.02
C LEU A 39 -2.31 -2.30 10.24
N SER A 40 -2.34 -2.89 11.43
CA SER A 40 -2.22 -2.16 12.68
C SER A 40 -1.24 -2.80 13.66
N GLY A 41 -0.27 -2.05 14.18
CA GLY A 41 0.63 -2.52 15.25
C GLY A 41 1.57 -3.66 14.84
N CYS A 42 1.75 -3.93 13.55
CA CYS A 42 2.67 -4.95 13.05
C CYS A 42 4.12 -4.44 13.07
N ASN A 43 4.73 -4.37 14.25
CA ASN A 43 6.04 -3.75 14.48
C ASN A 43 7.24 -4.39 13.75
N GLY A 44 7.10 -5.60 13.21
CA GLY A 44 8.12 -6.24 12.38
C GLY A 44 8.03 -5.88 10.89
N LEU A 45 6.93 -5.25 10.47
CA LEU A 45 6.64 -5.01 9.06
C LEU A 45 7.55 -3.88 8.55
N THR A 46 8.45 -4.22 7.63
CA THR A 46 9.38 -3.25 7.02
C THR A 46 8.95 -2.85 5.63
N ARG A 47 8.22 -3.73 4.93
CA ARG A 47 7.71 -3.50 3.59
C ARG A 47 6.42 -4.27 3.33
N LEU A 48 5.62 -3.88 2.34
CA LEU A 48 4.49 -4.71 1.90
C LEU A 48 4.92 -5.63 0.74
N LEU A 49 5.56 -5.06 -0.29
CA LEU A 49 5.90 -5.75 -1.54
C LEU A 49 7.38 -5.56 -1.93
N GLY A 50 7.92 -6.52 -2.69
CA GLY A 50 9.26 -6.48 -3.30
C GLY A 50 10.36 -7.02 -2.39
N GLY A 51 11.45 -7.55 -2.98
CA GLY A 51 12.58 -8.14 -2.26
C GLY A 51 13.26 -9.28 -3.05
N ALA A 52 14.53 -9.58 -2.73
CA ALA A 52 15.34 -10.56 -3.45
C ALA A 52 14.81 -12.00 -3.40
N GLU A 53 14.00 -12.33 -2.39
CA GLU A 53 13.41 -13.66 -2.21
C GLU A 53 12.05 -13.83 -2.92
N ASP A 54 11.54 -12.77 -3.56
CA ASP A 54 10.18 -12.73 -4.10
C ASP A 54 10.05 -13.39 -5.48
N GLY A 55 11.11 -14.00 -6.02
CA GLY A 55 11.09 -14.91 -7.18
C GLY A 55 10.54 -14.33 -8.49
N GLY A 56 10.25 -13.02 -8.55
CA GLY A 56 9.67 -12.33 -9.68
C GLY A 56 10.65 -11.35 -10.29
N SER A 57 10.84 -11.43 -11.61
CA SER A 57 11.52 -10.41 -12.43
C SER A 57 10.70 -9.11 -12.38
N ALA A 58 10.88 -8.28 -11.36
CA ALA A 58 9.88 -7.26 -10.99
C ALA A 58 10.41 -5.82 -10.88
N ALA A 59 11.45 -5.45 -11.65
CA ALA A 59 11.90 -4.06 -11.73
C ALA A 59 10.98 -3.17 -12.61
N GLU A 60 10.15 -3.76 -13.49
CA GLU A 60 9.32 -3.00 -14.45
C GLU A 60 7.81 -3.25 -14.35
N GLU A 61 7.35 -4.21 -13.55
CA GLU A 61 5.92 -4.56 -13.49
C GLU A 61 5.16 -3.71 -12.47
N VAL A 62 4.18 -2.93 -12.94
CA VAL A 62 3.23 -2.20 -12.09
C VAL A 62 2.31 -3.21 -11.41
N VAL A 63 2.33 -3.26 -10.08
CA VAL A 63 1.40 -4.12 -9.34
C VAL A 63 0.06 -3.42 -9.16
N ALA A 64 -0.99 -4.01 -9.71
CA ALA A 64 -2.33 -3.46 -9.65
C ALA A 64 -3.13 -4.02 -8.47
N PHE A 65 -3.79 -3.13 -7.74
CA PHE A 65 -4.84 -3.46 -6.77
C PHE A 65 -6.17 -2.91 -7.31
N PRO A 66 -6.83 -3.65 -8.22
CA PRO A 66 -7.89 -3.10 -9.07
C PRO A 66 -9.16 -2.73 -8.31
N ARG A 67 -9.37 -3.27 -7.10
CA ARG A 67 -10.58 -3.05 -6.29
C ARG A 67 -10.30 -2.35 -4.96
N LEU A 68 -9.04 -2.05 -4.63
CA LEU A 68 -8.68 -1.52 -3.32
C LEU A 68 -9.21 -0.10 -3.15
N ARG A 69 -10.08 0.08 -2.16
CA ARG A 69 -10.76 1.34 -1.82
C ARG A 69 -10.19 1.96 -0.55
N LEU A 70 -9.76 1.14 0.40
CA LEU A 70 -9.19 1.55 1.68
C LEU A 70 -7.82 0.91 1.91
N LEU A 71 -6.80 1.74 2.10
CA LEU A 71 -5.50 1.35 2.63
C LEU A 71 -5.27 2.00 4.00
N ALA A 72 -5.27 1.20 5.06
CA ALA A 72 -5.02 1.67 6.42
C ALA A 72 -3.70 1.09 6.95
N LEU A 73 -2.77 1.97 7.29
CA LEU A 73 -1.43 1.67 7.79
C LEU A 73 -1.25 2.42 9.11
N LEU A 74 -1.41 1.71 10.24
CA LEU A 74 -1.57 2.31 11.56
C LEU A 74 -0.55 1.75 12.57
N GLY A 75 0.29 2.59 13.14
CA GLY A 75 1.26 2.18 14.15
C GLY A 75 2.24 1.13 13.62
N LEU A 76 2.88 1.42 12.49
CA LEU A 76 3.85 0.54 11.83
C LEU A 76 5.25 1.19 11.90
N PRO A 77 5.93 1.15 13.07
CA PRO A 77 7.12 1.96 13.34
C PRO A 77 8.34 1.62 12.47
N LYS A 78 8.38 0.41 11.91
CA LYS A 78 9.48 -0.07 11.05
C LYS A 78 9.14 -0.06 9.56
N LEU A 79 7.92 0.32 9.17
CA LEU A 79 7.51 0.31 7.76
C LEU A 79 8.25 1.41 7.01
N GLU A 80 9.12 1.02 6.09
CA GLU A 80 10.00 1.92 5.33
C GLU A 80 9.48 2.17 3.91
N ALA A 81 8.84 1.17 3.30
CA ALA A 81 8.28 1.27 1.96
C ALA A 81 7.01 0.42 1.80
N VAL A 82 6.05 0.88 0.99
CA VAL A 82 4.97 -0.01 0.53
C VAL A 82 5.49 -0.99 -0.54
N ARG A 83 6.39 -0.52 -1.41
CA ARG A 83 7.03 -1.32 -2.45
C ARG A 83 8.49 -0.89 -2.59
N VAL A 84 9.41 -1.86 -2.67
CA VAL A 84 10.85 -1.59 -2.75
C VAL A 84 11.24 -0.97 -4.11
N GLU A 85 10.75 -1.56 -5.21
CA GLU A 85 11.02 -1.08 -6.59
C GLU A 85 9.74 -1.09 -7.42
N GLY A 86 9.56 -0.08 -8.28
CA GLY A 86 8.39 0.06 -9.15
C GLY A 86 7.18 0.72 -8.48
N GLU A 87 6.07 0.74 -9.22
CA GLU A 87 4.85 1.45 -8.84
C GLU A 87 3.69 0.49 -8.55
N CYS A 88 2.72 0.95 -7.76
CA CYS A 88 1.44 0.30 -7.61
C CYS A 88 0.33 1.12 -8.28
N ALA A 89 -0.62 0.45 -8.93
CA ALA A 89 -1.83 1.08 -9.45
C ALA A 89 -3.02 0.81 -8.54
N PHE A 90 -3.69 1.88 -8.08
CA PHE A 90 -4.85 1.80 -7.20
C PHE A 90 -6.06 2.54 -7.79
N PRO A 91 -6.65 2.06 -8.91
CA PRO A 91 -7.66 2.81 -9.67
C PRO A 91 -8.93 3.13 -8.89
N GLU A 92 -9.29 2.31 -7.89
CA GLU A 92 -10.50 2.47 -7.06
C GLU A 92 -10.22 3.07 -5.68
N LEU A 93 -8.99 3.52 -5.40
CA LEU A 93 -8.62 4.01 -4.08
C LEU A 93 -9.38 5.29 -3.74
N ARG A 94 -10.05 5.27 -2.58
CA ARG A 94 -10.83 6.43 -2.07
C ARG A 94 -10.29 6.95 -0.76
N ARG A 95 -9.71 6.08 0.07
CA ARG A 95 -9.27 6.42 1.43
C ARG A 95 -7.92 5.82 1.75
N VAL A 96 -7.04 6.65 2.30
CA VAL A 96 -5.78 6.23 2.91
C VAL A 96 -5.77 6.71 4.35
N GLN A 97 -5.43 5.82 5.28
CA GLN A 97 -5.19 6.17 6.68
C GLN A 97 -3.73 5.86 7.01
N MET A 98 -2.99 6.87 7.48
CA MET A 98 -1.57 6.78 7.75
C MET A 98 -1.23 7.47 9.06
N ARG A 99 -1.11 6.70 10.14
CA ARG A 99 -0.79 7.24 11.48
C ARG A 99 0.26 6.40 12.16
N GLY A 100 1.24 7.04 12.79
CA GLY A 100 2.29 6.31 13.52
C GLY A 100 3.19 5.45 12.63
N CYS A 101 3.48 5.92 11.40
CA CYS A 101 4.36 5.28 10.42
C CYS A 101 5.55 6.21 10.08
N PRO A 102 6.44 6.52 11.03
CA PRO A 102 7.43 7.60 10.90
C PRO A 102 8.53 7.36 9.85
N ARG A 103 8.74 6.11 9.44
CA ARG A 103 9.76 5.72 8.46
C ARG A 103 9.27 5.67 7.01
N LEU A 104 7.96 5.55 6.81
CA LEU A 104 7.39 5.51 5.47
C LEU A 104 7.34 6.92 4.91
N ARG A 105 8.13 7.20 3.87
CA ARG A 105 8.27 8.57 3.32
C ARG A 105 7.86 8.71 1.86
N SER A 106 7.26 7.69 1.26
CA SER A 106 6.75 7.74 -0.10
C SER A 106 5.56 6.81 -0.26
N ILE A 107 4.71 7.11 -1.25
CA ILE A 107 3.64 6.22 -1.70
C ILE A 107 3.99 5.85 -3.15
N PRO A 108 4.33 4.58 -3.44
CA PRO A 108 4.61 4.12 -4.80
C PRO A 108 3.28 3.95 -5.53
N MET A 109 2.75 5.06 -6.07
CA MET A 109 1.46 5.10 -6.75
C MET A 109 1.62 5.64 -8.16
N ARG A 110 1.07 4.90 -9.13
CA ARG A 110 0.78 5.39 -10.46
C ARG A 110 -0.64 5.93 -10.53
N PRO A 111 -0.84 7.24 -10.81
CA PRO A 111 -2.18 7.83 -10.88
C PRO A 111 -3.02 7.23 -12.01
N ALA A 112 -4.30 6.91 -11.72
CA ALA A 112 -5.26 6.61 -12.78
C ALA A 112 -5.83 7.91 -13.38
N ARG A 113 -6.31 7.85 -14.63
CA ARG A 113 -7.00 8.97 -15.26
C ARG A 113 -8.21 9.38 -14.42
N GLY A 114 -8.33 10.68 -14.11
CA GLY A 114 -9.44 11.23 -13.32
C GLY A 114 -9.35 11.02 -11.81
N GLN A 115 -8.22 10.50 -11.29
CA GLN A 115 -8.04 10.24 -9.85
C GLN A 115 -7.60 11.49 -9.04
N GLN A 116 -7.36 12.62 -9.73
CA GLN A 116 -6.99 13.89 -9.11
C GLN A 116 -8.07 14.35 -8.11
N GLY A 117 -7.66 14.66 -6.88
CA GLY A 117 -8.54 15.14 -5.81
C GLY A 117 -9.56 14.11 -5.30
N GLN A 118 -9.42 12.82 -5.64
CA GLN A 118 -10.41 11.79 -5.29
C GLN A 118 -10.04 10.96 -4.05
N VAL A 119 -8.77 10.98 -3.63
CA VAL A 119 -8.28 10.12 -2.54
C VAL A 119 -8.20 10.91 -1.25
N ARG A 120 -9.09 10.63 -0.29
CA ARG A 120 -9.02 11.24 1.04
C ARG A 120 -7.90 10.59 1.85
N ILE A 121 -7.00 11.39 2.41
CA ILE A 121 -5.92 10.88 3.25
C ILE A 121 -6.00 11.44 4.67
N GLU A 122 -6.15 10.55 5.63
CA GLU A 122 -6.14 10.86 7.07
C GLU A 122 -4.74 10.52 7.58
N CYS A 123 -3.94 11.52 7.92
CA CYS A 123 -2.55 11.31 8.30
C CYS A 123 -2.02 12.29 9.34
N ASP A 124 -0.86 11.97 9.94
CA ASP A 124 -0.17 12.89 10.84
C ASP A 124 0.36 14.10 10.05
N LYS A 125 0.09 15.33 10.50
CA LYS A 125 0.53 16.55 9.80
C LYS A 125 2.03 16.57 9.50
N HIS A 126 2.85 16.24 10.50
CA HIS A 126 4.31 16.16 10.35
C HIS A 126 4.75 15.11 9.33
N TRP A 127 3.98 14.03 9.17
CA TRP A 127 4.24 13.01 8.18
C TRP A 127 3.89 13.51 6.77
N TRP A 128 2.75 14.18 6.61
CA TRP A 128 2.31 14.78 5.35
C TRP A 128 3.33 15.79 4.82
N ASP A 129 3.82 16.67 5.69
CA ASP A 129 4.80 17.71 5.34
C ASP A 129 6.17 17.10 4.98
N ALA A 130 6.50 15.92 5.50
CA ALA A 130 7.76 15.23 5.25
C ALA A 130 7.72 14.23 4.07
N LEU A 131 6.56 14.06 3.43
CA LEU A 131 6.35 13.06 2.39
C LEU A 131 7.09 13.43 1.09
N LYS A 132 7.83 12.47 0.55
CA LYS A 132 8.49 12.57 -0.76
C LYS A 132 7.55 12.02 -1.83
N TRP A 133 6.99 12.91 -2.63
CA TRP A 133 6.12 12.57 -3.75
C TRP A 133 6.95 12.18 -4.98
N ALA A 134 6.50 11.17 -5.71
CA ALA A 134 7.13 10.78 -6.99
C ALA A 134 6.91 11.85 -8.08
N GLY A 135 5.79 12.56 -8.01
CA GLY A 135 5.44 13.67 -8.89
C GLY A 135 4.26 14.47 -8.35
N GLU A 136 4.05 15.68 -8.88
CA GLU A 136 2.91 16.53 -8.51
C GLU A 136 1.57 15.91 -8.93
N ASP A 137 1.56 15.10 -9.98
CA ASP A 137 0.41 14.30 -10.41
C ASP A 137 -0.02 13.30 -9.32
N VAL A 138 0.93 12.60 -8.70
CA VAL A 138 0.66 11.71 -7.57
C VAL A 138 0.11 12.50 -6.39
N LYS A 139 0.79 13.59 -6.01
CA LYS A 139 0.37 14.44 -4.89
C LYS A 139 -1.06 14.98 -5.08
N SER A 140 -1.38 15.42 -6.30
CA SER A 140 -2.69 15.97 -6.66
C SER A 140 -3.85 14.96 -6.53
N CYS A 141 -3.57 13.66 -6.46
CA CYS A 141 -4.60 12.65 -6.20
C CYS A 141 -5.16 12.72 -4.77
N PHE A 142 -4.38 13.25 -3.83
CA PHE A 142 -4.66 13.18 -2.41
C PHE A 142 -5.23 14.49 -1.87
N VAL A 143 -6.31 14.38 -1.10
CA VAL A 143 -6.93 15.47 -0.35
C VAL A 143 -6.77 15.17 1.14
N PRO A 144 -5.88 15.88 1.85
CA PRO A 144 -5.69 15.65 3.27
C PRO A 144 -6.95 16.01 4.06
N VAL A 145 -7.35 15.11 4.95
CA VAL A 145 -8.39 15.33 5.95
C VAL A 145 -7.66 15.51 7.28
N LEU A 146 -7.33 16.77 7.58
CA LEU A 146 -6.64 17.19 8.80
C LEU A 146 -7.60 17.32 9.97
#